data_AF-A0A349PJ19-F1
#
_entry.id   AF-A0A349PJ19-F1
#
_cell.length_a   1.000
_cell.length_b   1.000
_cell.length_c   1.000
_cell.angle_alpha   90.00
_cell.angle_beta   90.00
_cell.angle_gamma   90.00
#
_symmetry.space_group_name_H-M   'P 1'
#
loop_
_entity.id
_entity.type
_entity.pdbx_description
1 polymer ?
#
loop_
_entity_poly.entity_id
_entity_poly.type
_entity_poly.pdbx_seq_one_letter_code
_entity_poly.pdbx_strand_id
1 'polypeptide(L)'
;MLLGSGVGAITPMGVLNDGSIIIGDGVTDPTILAAFTSSTGALKHEYGGLEADVSAYSGLIKISGGATSSITDNSSNWDTAYTHSQDNTQAHSDYLINNGDDTTSGRITAAGFTTNIQNGFQFNPYDTGAGDTGEIRFLELAANGTSYIGFKSPDAITSSYIWTLPGAEGTPNNVLITDGSGNLSWSTVSGVGGMNSFTLAGDSGVNQTIDDADI
;
A
#
# COMPACT_ATOMS: atom_id res chain seq x y z
N MET A 1 61.54 -27.18 -31.57
CA MET A 1 62.15 -26.38 -32.65
C MET A 1 61.12 -26.31 -33.76
N LEU A 2 60.52 -25.14 -33.98
CA LEU A 2 59.41 -25.02 -34.93
C LEU A 2 60.01 -24.79 -36.32
N LEU A 3 60.35 -25.89 -36.98
CA LEU A 3 60.90 -25.90 -38.33
C LEU A 3 59.76 -25.95 -39.35
N GLY A 4 59.89 -25.19 -40.44
CA GLY A 4 59.03 -25.32 -41.61
C GLY A 4 59.13 -26.71 -42.25
N SER A 5 58.14 -27.09 -43.06
CA SER A 5 58.09 -28.41 -43.74
C SER A 5 58.91 -28.46 -45.04
N GLY A 6 59.49 -27.33 -45.46
CA GLY A 6 60.29 -27.21 -46.67
C GLY A 6 61.68 -27.87 -46.58
N VAL A 7 62.23 -28.23 -47.74
CA VAL A 7 63.58 -28.83 -47.90
C VAL A 7 64.69 -27.79 -48.11
N GLY A 8 64.37 -26.50 -47.98
CA GLY A 8 65.32 -25.39 -48.14
C GLY A 8 66.24 -25.21 -46.93
N ALA A 9 67.28 -24.38 -47.08
CA ALA A 9 68.17 -24.03 -45.96
C ALA A 9 67.39 -23.31 -44.84
N ILE A 10 67.71 -23.63 -43.59
CA ILE A 10 67.11 -22.98 -42.42
C ILE A 10 67.60 -21.53 -42.36
N THR A 11 66.69 -20.58 -42.56
CA THR A 11 66.97 -19.16 -42.35
C THR A 11 66.68 -18.80 -40.90
N PRO A 12 67.58 -18.09 -40.18
CA PRO A 12 67.27 -17.58 -38.84
C PRO A 12 66.03 -16.68 -38.87
N MET A 13 65.13 -16.86 -37.91
CA MET A 13 63.98 -15.99 -37.74
C MET A 13 64.43 -14.60 -37.28
N GLY A 14 63.81 -13.54 -37.82
CA GLY A 14 64.02 -12.17 -37.35
C GLY A 14 63.58 -11.97 -35.89
N VAL A 15 63.96 -10.83 -35.30
CA VAL A 15 63.48 -10.42 -33.98
C VAL A 15 61.96 -10.25 -34.04
N LEU A 16 61.23 -10.89 -33.12
CA LEU A 16 59.78 -10.75 -33.02
C LEU A 16 59.40 -9.44 -32.32
N ASN A 17 58.27 -8.86 -32.72
CA ASN A 17 57.68 -7.74 -31.98
C ASN A 17 57.22 -8.21 -30.59
N ASP A 18 57.23 -7.29 -29.61
CA ASP A 18 56.77 -7.58 -28.25
C ASP A 18 55.38 -8.23 -28.21
N GLY A 19 55.24 -9.21 -27.32
CA GLY A 19 53.99 -9.94 -27.11
C GLY A 19 53.58 -10.89 -28.25
N SER A 20 54.51 -11.22 -29.15
CA SER A 20 54.26 -12.16 -30.23
C SER A 20 54.65 -13.59 -29.87
N ILE A 21 53.87 -14.56 -30.36
CA ILE A 21 54.18 -15.98 -30.33
C ILE A 21 54.27 -16.52 -31.76
N ILE A 22 55.08 -17.57 -31.95
CA ILE A 22 55.11 -18.31 -33.21
C ILE A 22 54.08 -19.43 -33.12
N ILE A 23 53.21 -19.53 -34.11
CA ILE A 23 52.19 -20.58 -34.22
C ILE A 23 52.36 -21.35 -35.53
N GLY A 24 52.21 -22.67 -35.46
CA GLY A 24 52.07 -23.49 -36.66
C GLY A 24 50.67 -23.33 -37.24
N ASP A 25 50.55 -23.20 -38.56
CA ASP A 25 49.26 -23.11 -39.26
C ASP A 25 48.82 -24.48 -39.86
N GLY A 26 49.68 -25.50 -39.74
CA GLY A 26 49.43 -26.86 -40.23
C GLY A 26 49.55 -27.03 -41.75
N VAL A 27 49.91 -25.98 -42.51
CA VAL A 27 49.95 -26.01 -43.98
C VAL A 27 51.21 -25.35 -44.54
N THR A 28 51.61 -24.19 -44.02
CA THR A 28 52.78 -23.42 -44.47
C THR A 28 53.84 -23.31 -43.37
N ASP A 29 54.85 -22.49 -43.60
CA ASP A 29 55.84 -22.20 -42.58
C ASP A 29 55.16 -21.48 -41.38
N PRO A 30 55.68 -21.67 -40.15
CA PRO A 30 55.10 -21.05 -38.96
C PRO A 30 54.91 -19.53 -39.10
N THR A 31 53.77 -19.03 -38.62
CA THR A 31 53.43 -17.61 -38.64
C THR A 31 53.46 -16.99 -37.25
N ILE A 32 53.41 -15.67 -37.17
CA ILE A 32 53.50 -14.91 -35.93
C ILE A 32 52.10 -14.39 -35.56
N LEU A 33 51.67 -14.65 -34.32
CA LEU A 33 50.45 -14.08 -33.75
C LEU A 33 50.80 -13.19 -32.56
N ALA A 34 50.36 -11.93 -32.61
CA ALA A 34 50.56 -10.96 -31.54
C ALA A 34 49.57 -11.20 -30.38
N ALA A 35 49.79 -12.27 -29.62
CA ALA A 35 48.86 -12.80 -28.62
C ALA A 35 48.91 -12.07 -27.27
N PHE A 36 49.96 -11.30 -26.95
CA PHE A 36 50.11 -10.57 -25.69
C PHE A 36 50.30 -9.06 -25.93
N THR A 37 49.97 -8.23 -24.94
CA THR A 37 50.13 -6.77 -25.02
C THR A 37 51.59 -6.31 -25.03
N SER A 38 52.50 -7.10 -24.47
CA SER A 38 53.96 -6.92 -24.56
C SER A 38 54.70 -8.24 -24.24
N SER A 39 56.03 -8.27 -24.25
CA SER A 39 56.86 -9.44 -23.90
C SER A 39 56.71 -9.90 -22.43
N THR A 40 56.11 -9.08 -21.56
CA THR A 40 55.73 -9.41 -20.18
C THR A 40 54.25 -9.10 -19.89
N GLY A 41 53.47 -8.78 -20.94
CA GLY A 41 52.10 -8.33 -20.85
C GLY A 41 51.08 -9.45 -20.74
N ALA A 42 49.81 -9.10 -20.57
CA ALA A 42 48.70 -10.05 -20.55
C ALA A 42 48.33 -10.53 -21.96
N LEU A 43 47.61 -11.66 -22.05
CA LEU A 43 47.01 -12.11 -23.30
C LEU A 43 46.03 -11.06 -23.83
N LYS A 44 46.05 -10.78 -25.14
CA LYS A 44 45.00 -10.03 -25.84
C LYS A 44 43.75 -10.91 -25.95
N HIS A 45 43.10 -11.17 -24.82
CA HIS A 45 41.68 -11.53 -24.78
C HIS A 45 40.85 -10.59 -25.68
N GLU A 46 39.77 -11.10 -26.28
CA GLU A 46 39.16 -10.50 -27.47
C GLU A 46 38.84 -9.01 -27.28
N TYR A 47 39.08 -8.20 -28.32
CA TYR A 47 38.61 -6.82 -28.40
C TYR A 47 37.06 -6.80 -28.23
N GLY A 48 36.58 -6.70 -26.98
CA GLY A 48 35.16 -6.58 -26.64
C GLY A 48 34.53 -7.62 -25.70
N GLY A 49 35.30 -8.48 -25.02
CA GLY A 49 34.78 -9.36 -23.96
C GLY A 49 34.68 -8.69 -22.57
N LEU A 50 33.83 -9.21 -21.66
CA LEU A 50 33.73 -8.75 -20.27
C LEU A 50 34.95 -9.22 -19.46
N GLU A 51 35.85 -8.31 -19.10
CA GLU A 51 36.97 -8.54 -18.17
C GLU A 51 36.51 -8.55 -16.69
N ALA A 52 35.56 -9.42 -16.36
CA ALA A 52 35.24 -9.69 -14.96
C ALA A 52 36.10 -10.86 -14.47
N ASP A 53 36.83 -10.67 -13.36
CA ASP A 53 37.30 -11.78 -12.56
C ASP A 53 36.09 -12.44 -11.88
N VAL A 54 35.43 -13.33 -12.63
CA VAL A 54 34.21 -14.04 -12.20
C VAL A 54 34.45 -14.88 -10.94
N SER A 55 35.71 -15.19 -10.62
CA SER A 55 36.06 -15.97 -9.43
C SER A 55 35.91 -15.19 -8.11
N ALA A 56 35.84 -13.85 -8.17
CA ALA A 56 35.71 -12.97 -7.00
C ALA A 56 34.26 -12.59 -6.66
N TYR A 57 33.27 -12.97 -7.47
CA TYR A 57 31.87 -12.59 -7.26
C TYR A 57 31.05 -13.69 -6.58
N SER A 58 30.34 -13.33 -5.50
CA SER A 58 29.24 -14.13 -4.96
C SER A 58 27.89 -13.56 -5.43
N GLY A 59 27.21 -14.27 -6.33
CA GLY A 59 25.91 -13.83 -6.88
C GLY A 59 25.68 -14.31 -8.32
N LEU A 60 24.59 -13.85 -8.95
CA LEU A 60 24.26 -14.17 -10.34
C LEU A 60 24.75 -13.06 -11.28
N ILE A 61 25.59 -13.41 -12.27
CA ILE A 61 26.00 -12.49 -13.34
C ILE A 61 25.04 -12.65 -14.52
N LYS A 62 24.20 -11.66 -14.81
CA LYS A 62 23.35 -11.65 -16.01
C LYS A 62 24.08 -10.95 -17.16
N ILE A 63 24.57 -11.72 -18.12
CA ILE A 63 25.11 -11.19 -19.39
C ILE A 63 24.00 -11.26 -20.43
N SER A 64 23.39 -10.12 -20.74
CA SER A 64 22.34 -10.02 -21.77
C SER A 64 22.70 -8.93 -22.76
N GLY A 65 23.31 -9.32 -23.89
CA GLY A 65 23.41 -8.53 -25.12
C GLY A 65 24.04 -7.14 -25.02
N GLY A 66 25.34 -7.03 -25.33
CA GLY A 66 25.96 -5.84 -25.91
C GLY A 66 26.10 -4.57 -25.06
N ALA A 67 25.50 -4.48 -23.87
CA ALA A 67 25.70 -3.37 -22.96
C ALA A 67 25.80 -3.87 -21.51
N THR A 68 26.95 -3.66 -20.88
CA THR A 68 27.14 -3.88 -19.44
C THR A 68 26.56 -2.68 -18.70
N SER A 69 25.31 -2.79 -18.22
CA SER A 69 24.78 -1.85 -17.23
C SER A 69 25.04 -2.42 -15.84
N SER A 70 25.92 -1.78 -15.07
CA SER A 70 26.02 -2.06 -13.64
C SER A 70 24.75 -1.53 -12.95
N ILE A 71 23.85 -2.41 -12.54
CA ILE A 71 22.94 -2.06 -11.46
C ILE A 71 23.74 -2.30 -10.18
N THR A 72 24.13 -1.23 -9.49
CA THR A 72 24.66 -1.35 -8.12
C THR A 72 23.49 -1.67 -7.20
N ASP A 73 23.11 -2.94 -7.15
CA ASP A 73 22.19 -3.45 -6.13
C ASP A 73 22.98 -4.30 -5.15
N ASN A 74 23.40 -3.65 -4.06
CA ASN A 74 24.15 -4.24 -2.95
C ASN A 74 23.22 -4.83 -1.89
N SER A 75 21.93 -5.02 -2.19
CA SER A 75 20.99 -5.68 -1.30
C SER A 75 21.33 -7.16 -1.17
N SER A 76 21.61 -7.62 0.04
CA SER A 76 21.81 -9.04 0.38
C SER A 76 20.53 -9.88 0.29
N ASN A 77 19.45 -9.32 -0.23
CA ASN A 77 18.09 -9.78 0.05
C ASN A 77 17.24 -9.98 -1.21
N TRP A 78 17.82 -10.49 -2.29
CA TRP A 78 17.08 -10.79 -3.52
C TRP A 78 16.04 -11.89 -3.33
N ASP A 79 16.33 -12.90 -2.50
CA ASP A 79 15.33 -13.88 -2.08
C ASP A 79 14.18 -13.22 -1.33
N THR A 80 14.46 -12.18 -0.55
CA THR A 80 13.42 -11.42 0.15
C THR A 80 12.67 -10.50 -0.78
N ALA A 81 13.28 -9.84 -1.76
CA ALA A 81 12.54 -9.06 -2.76
C ALA A 81 11.65 -9.94 -3.66
N TYR A 82 12.13 -11.11 -4.07
CA TYR A 82 11.35 -12.11 -4.81
C TYR A 82 10.26 -12.77 -3.95
N THR A 83 10.57 -13.07 -2.68
CA THR A 83 9.60 -13.60 -1.70
C THR A 83 8.60 -12.53 -1.28
N HIS A 84 8.97 -11.26 -1.12
CA HIS A 84 8.06 -10.13 -0.83
C HIS A 84 7.18 -9.79 -2.02
N SER A 85 7.63 -10.06 -3.25
CA SER A 85 6.77 -9.97 -4.44
C SER A 85 5.74 -11.09 -4.54
N GLN A 86 5.93 -12.19 -3.80
CA GLN A 86 5.09 -13.39 -3.82
C GLN A 86 4.31 -13.58 -2.49
N ASP A 87 4.70 -12.89 -1.43
CA ASP A 87 4.15 -12.97 -0.09
C ASP A 87 3.11 -11.87 0.13
N ASN A 88 1.84 -12.25 0.05
CA ASN A 88 0.71 -11.38 0.33
C ASN A 88 0.48 -11.15 1.85
N THR A 89 1.36 -11.67 2.71
CA THR A 89 1.31 -11.55 4.18
C THR A 89 2.12 -10.36 4.68
N GLN A 90 3.10 -9.89 3.90
CA GLN A 90 3.71 -8.59 4.09
C GLN A 90 3.05 -7.61 3.12
N ALA A 91 2.36 -6.64 3.69
CA ALA A 91 2.11 -5.35 3.09
C ALA A 91 3.07 -5.03 1.92
N HIS A 92 2.60 -5.04 0.68
CA HIS A 92 3.26 -4.18 -0.28
C HIS A 92 3.13 -2.78 0.32
N SER A 93 4.26 -2.15 0.67
CA SER A 93 4.34 -0.75 1.15
C SER A 93 3.65 0.27 0.22
N ASP A 94 3.11 -0.20 -0.91
CA ASP A 94 2.37 0.51 -1.95
C ASP A 94 0.83 0.50 -1.74
N TYR A 95 0.30 -0.37 -0.87
CA TYR A 95 -1.11 -0.28 -0.44
C TYR A 95 -1.21 0.49 0.88
N LEU A 96 -2.02 1.56 0.89
CA LEU A 96 -2.22 2.44 2.05
C LEU A 96 -2.78 1.71 3.30
N ILE A 97 -3.22 0.46 3.17
CA ILE A 97 -3.79 -0.33 4.26
C ILE A 97 -3.34 -1.79 4.06
N ASN A 98 -2.46 -2.26 4.93
CA ASN A 98 -1.97 -3.61 5.04
C ASN A 98 -2.54 -4.32 6.27
N ASN A 99 -1.98 -5.48 6.62
CA ASN A 99 -2.45 -6.32 7.73
C ASN A 99 -2.02 -5.82 9.12
N GLY A 100 -1.31 -4.71 9.22
CA GLY A 100 -0.86 -4.08 10.46
C GLY A 100 -1.61 -2.79 10.80
N ASP A 101 -1.21 -2.15 11.89
CA ASP A 101 -1.75 -0.85 12.32
C ASP A 101 -1.18 0.28 11.45
N ASP A 102 -1.84 0.59 10.33
CA ASP A 102 -1.44 1.71 9.48
C ASP A 102 -2.00 3.04 9.98
N THR A 103 -1.15 4.06 10.04
CA THR A 103 -1.55 5.44 10.35
C THR A 103 -1.34 6.33 9.14
N THR A 104 -2.41 6.98 8.66
CA THR A 104 -2.32 7.99 7.59
C THR A 104 -2.67 9.36 8.15
N SER A 105 -1.90 10.40 7.80
CA SER A 105 -2.19 11.79 8.18
C SER A 105 -3.07 12.55 7.17
N GLY A 106 -3.34 11.94 6.01
CA GLY A 106 -4.12 12.51 4.92
C GLY A 106 -5.55 11.98 4.83
N ARG A 107 -6.30 12.47 3.84
CA ARG A 107 -7.64 11.94 3.53
C ARG A 107 -7.51 10.71 2.63
N ILE A 108 -8.03 9.58 3.09
CA ILE A 108 -8.24 8.39 2.26
C ILE A 108 -9.48 8.63 1.38
N THR A 109 -9.31 8.51 0.06
CA THR A 109 -10.42 8.58 -0.90
C THR A 109 -10.56 7.21 -1.56
N ALA A 110 -11.68 6.52 -1.33
CA ALA A 110 -11.97 5.21 -1.87
C ALA A 110 -13.39 5.17 -2.45
N ALA A 111 -13.62 4.29 -3.43
CA ALA A 111 -14.96 4.08 -3.98
C ALA A 111 -15.90 3.39 -2.96
N GLY A 112 -15.36 2.64 -2.00
CA GLY A 112 -16.11 2.01 -0.92
C GLY A 112 -15.22 1.25 0.06
N PHE A 113 -15.79 0.85 1.20
CA PHE A 113 -15.18 0.00 2.20
C PHE A 113 -16.08 -1.22 2.43
N THR A 114 -15.51 -2.43 2.46
CA THR A 114 -16.24 -3.67 2.77
C THR A 114 -15.57 -4.33 3.96
N THR A 115 -16.36 -4.71 4.96
CA THR A 115 -15.88 -5.35 6.19
C THR A 115 -16.59 -6.69 6.39
N ASN A 116 -15.87 -7.68 6.91
CA ASN A 116 -16.40 -9.03 7.18
C ASN A 116 -16.18 -9.45 8.65
N ILE A 117 -15.90 -8.48 9.51
CA ILE A 117 -15.71 -8.65 10.95
C ILE A 117 -16.60 -7.65 11.70
N GLN A 118 -16.91 -7.96 12.97
CA GLN A 118 -17.88 -7.20 13.77
C GLN A 118 -17.48 -5.72 13.98
N ASN A 119 -16.19 -5.43 14.15
CA ASN A 119 -15.67 -4.07 14.38
C ASN A 119 -14.96 -3.52 13.15
N GLY A 120 -15.46 -3.84 11.96
CA GLY A 120 -14.77 -3.52 10.70
C GLY A 120 -14.59 -2.03 10.41
N PHE A 121 -15.38 -1.16 11.05
CA PHE A 121 -15.24 0.28 10.97
C PHE A 121 -15.40 0.88 12.37
N GLN A 122 -14.29 1.29 12.97
CA GLN A 122 -14.23 1.83 14.33
C GLN A 122 -13.60 3.23 14.31
N PHE A 123 -14.16 4.12 15.13
CA PHE A 123 -13.60 5.45 15.36
C PHE A 123 -13.10 5.53 16.80
N ASN A 124 -11.79 5.72 16.95
CA ASN A 124 -11.17 5.89 18.27
C ASN A 124 -11.28 7.36 18.73
N PRO A 125 -11.27 7.62 20.04
CA PRO A 125 -10.99 8.96 20.54
C PRO A 125 -9.61 9.44 20.07
N TYR A 126 -9.46 10.74 19.89
CA TYR A 126 -8.20 11.34 19.44
C TYR A 126 -7.38 11.96 20.59
N ASP A 127 -7.95 12.08 21.78
CA ASP A 127 -7.28 12.44 23.03
C ASP A 127 -8.17 12.01 24.23
N THR A 128 -7.86 12.49 25.43
CA THR A 128 -8.48 12.14 26.71
C THR A 128 -9.34 13.26 27.29
N GLY A 129 -9.39 14.43 26.65
CA GLY A 129 -10.21 15.56 27.07
C GLY A 129 -11.70 15.37 26.80
N ALA A 130 -12.53 16.17 27.47
CA ALA A 130 -13.96 16.22 27.20
C ALA A 130 -14.20 16.68 25.74
N GLY A 131 -14.99 15.93 25.00
CA GLY A 131 -15.25 16.14 23.58
C GLY A 131 -14.29 15.42 22.64
N ASP A 132 -13.26 14.70 23.12
CA ASP A 132 -12.22 14.12 22.25
C ASP A 132 -12.56 12.73 21.69
N THR A 133 -13.85 12.37 21.63
CA THR A 133 -14.36 11.14 21.03
C THR A 133 -14.45 11.19 19.51
N GLY A 134 -14.41 10.03 18.86
CA GLY A 134 -14.59 9.91 17.41
C GLY A 134 -16.01 10.24 16.92
N GLU A 135 -16.12 10.59 15.64
CA GLU A 135 -17.39 10.91 14.98
C GLU A 135 -17.38 10.51 13.50
N ILE A 136 -18.57 10.30 12.95
CA ILE A 136 -18.81 10.26 11.50
C ILE A 136 -19.44 11.59 11.06
N ARG A 137 -18.98 12.15 9.94
CA ARG A 137 -19.48 13.43 9.39
C ARG A 137 -19.98 13.26 7.96
N PHE A 138 -21.20 13.72 7.72
CA PHE A 138 -21.84 13.83 6.41
C PHE A 138 -21.82 15.29 5.98
N LEU A 139 -20.88 15.61 5.09
CA LEU A 139 -20.70 16.98 4.60
C LEU A 139 -21.88 17.40 3.72
N GLU A 140 -22.22 18.67 3.78
CA GLU A 140 -23.16 19.27 2.85
C GLU A 140 -22.62 19.24 1.41
N LEU A 141 -23.49 19.56 0.44
CA LEU A 141 -23.09 19.71 -0.94
C LEU A 141 -21.96 20.74 -1.05
N ALA A 142 -20.86 20.41 -1.74
CA ALA A 142 -19.67 21.26 -1.82
C ALA A 142 -19.92 22.67 -2.38
N ALA A 143 -21.00 22.85 -3.17
CA ALA A 143 -21.42 24.17 -3.67
C ALA A 143 -22.04 25.06 -2.59
N ASN A 144 -22.54 24.47 -1.50
CA ASN A 144 -23.25 25.17 -0.42
C ASN A 144 -22.32 25.53 0.75
N GLY A 145 -21.17 24.84 0.90
CA GLY A 145 -20.18 25.17 1.92
C GLY A 145 -19.40 23.97 2.45
N THR A 146 -19.00 24.07 3.71
CA THR A 146 -18.21 23.07 4.45
C THR A 146 -18.91 22.56 5.71
N SER A 147 -20.19 22.88 5.88
CA SER A 147 -21.02 22.42 7.00
C SER A 147 -21.27 20.91 6.90
N TYR A 148 -21.65 20.28 8.01
CA TYR A 148 -21.92 18.84 8.05
C TYR A 148 -22.94 18.49 9.14
N ILE A 149 -23.56 17.32 9.00
CA ILE A 149 -24.28 16.62 10.07
C ILE A 149 -23.41 15.45 10.52
N GLY A 150 -23.36 15.13 11.81
CA GLY A 150 -22.54 14.04 12.31
C GLY A 150 -23.15 13.28 13.48
N PHE A 151 -22.61 12.08 13.70
CA PHE A 151 -22.88 11.29 14.89
C PHE A 151 -21.57 11.10 15.66
N LYS A 152 -21.59 11.41 16.96
CA LYS A 152 -20.43 11.40 17.85
C LYS A 152 -20.74 10.60 19.10
N SER A 153 -19.76 9.86 19.62
CA SER A 153 -19.91 9.16 20.90
C SER A 153 -19.93 10.15 22.08
N PRO A 154 -20.75 9.94 23.13
CA PRO A 154 -20.62 10.68 24.38
C PRO A 154 -19.24 10.49 25.03
N ASP A 155 -18.79 11.45 25.83
CA ASP A 155 -17.51 11.41 26.55
C ASP A 155 -17.40 10.23 27.52
N ALA A 156 -18.53 9.79 28.07
CA ALA A 156 -18.62 8.65 28.96
C ALA A 156 -19.91 7.86 28.74
N ILE A 157 -19.79 6.53 28.68
CA ILE A 157 -20.90 5.58 28.64
C ILE A 157 -20.65 4.48 29.68
N THR A 158 -21.72 3.94 30.28
CA THR A 158 -21.61 2.91 31.33
C THR A 158 -21.57 1.48 30.77
N SER A 159 -21.91 1.29 29.50
CA SER A 159 -21.91 0.02 28.78
C SER A 159 -21.77 0.25 27.28
N SER A 160 -21.37 -0.78 26.54
CA SER A 160 -21.36 -0.75 25.06
C SER A 160 -22.77 -0.98 24.52
N TYR A 161 -23.15 -0.20 23.50
CA TYR A 161 -24.47 -0.30 22.87
C TYR A 161 -24.32 -0.50 21.35
N ILE A 162 -25.13 -1.38 20.79
CA ILE A 162 -25.33 -1.50 19.33
C ILE A 162 -26.81 -1.27 19.08
N TRP A 163 -27.13 -0.34 18.17
CA TRP A 163 -28.50 -0.11 17.71
C TRP A 163 -28.75 -0.84 16.41
N THR A 164 -29.49 -1.95 16.49
CA THR A 164 -29.84 -2.76 15.33
C THR A 164 -31.01 -2.11 14.60
N LEU A 165 -30.81 -1.74 13.34
CA LEU A 165 -31.84 -1.13 12.50
C LEU A 165 -32.95 -2.15 12.15
N PRO A 166 -34.20 -1.68 11.91
CA PRO A 166 -35.26 -2.53 11.43
C PRO A 166 -34.95 -3.08 10.03
N GLY A 167 -35.41 -4.30 9.73
CA GLY A 167 -35.23 -4.93 8.42
C GLY A 167 -36.09 -4.37 7.28
N ALA A 168 -36.87 -3.33 7.54
CA ALA A 168 -37.75 -2.67 6.57
C ALA A 168 -37.78 -1.15 6.85
N GLU A 169 -38.22 -0.38 5.87
CA GLU A 169 -38.28 1.09 5.85
C GLU A 169 -39.45 1.71 6.63
N GLY A 170 -40.33 0.88 7.19
CA GLY A 170 -41.52 1.33 7.91
C GLY A 170 -42.64 1.80 6.96
N THR A 171 -43.62 2.52 7.50
CA THR A 171 -44.71 3.15 6.76
C THR A 171 -44.70 4.67 7.02
N PRO A 172 -45.37 5.48 6.18
CA PRO A 172 -45.40 6.93 6.37
C PRO A 172 -45.82 7.33 7.78
N ASN A 173 -45.11 8.31 8.35
CA ASN A 173 -45.29 8.82 9.71
C ASN A 173 -44.89 7.86 10.85
N ASN A 174 -44.24 6.73 10.55
CA ASN A 174 -43.55 5.99 11.60
C ASN A 174 -42.35 6.75 12.15
N VAL A 175 -42.08 6.54 13.43
CA VAL A 175 -40.84 6.97 14.08
C VAL A 175 -40.05 5.73 14.48
N LEU A 176 -38.74 5.90 14.57
CA LEU A 176 -37.84 4.86 15.05
C LEU A 176 -37.81 4.90 16.58
N ILE A 177 -38.21 3.81 17.23
CA ILE A 177 -38.19 3.66 18.69
C ILE A 177 -37.17 2.61 19.11
N THR A 178 -36.64 2.76 20.32
CA THR A 178 -35.76 1.77 20.97
C THR A 178 -36.55 0.95 21.98
N ASP A 179 -36.20 -0.34 22.10
CA ASP A 179 -36.70 -1.22 23.18
C ASP A 179 -35.88 -1.13 24.48
N GLY A 180 -34.87 -0.25 24.52
CA GLY A 180 -33.93 -0.13 25.64
C GLY A 180 -32.90 -1.26 25.75
N SER A 181 -32.93 -2.22 24.81
CA SER A 181 -32.07 -3.40 24.76
C SER A 181 -31.24 -3.49 23.46
N GLY A 182 -31.24 -2.42 22.66
CA GLY A 182 -30.41 -2.29 21.45
C GLY A 182 -31.15 -2.57 20.14
N ASN A 183 -32.43 -2.94 20.16
CA ASN A 183 -33.20 -3.08 18.93
C ASN A 183 -33.97 -1.81 18.63
N LEU A 184 -33.90 -1.37 17.37
CA LEU A 184 -34.73 -0.30 16.86
C LEU A 184 -35.90 -0.89 16.06
N SER A 185 -37.07 -0.26 16.16
CA SER A 185 -38.27 -0.66 15.42
C SER A 185 -39.09 0.54 14.95
N TRP A 186 -39.79 0.40 13.83
CA TRP A 186 -40.74 1.41 13.37
C TRP A 186 -42.05 1.27 14.15
N SER A 187 -42.54 2.38 14.68
CA SER A 187 -43.82 2.41 15.40
C SER A 187 -44.65 3.63 15.00
N THR A 188 -45.97 3.46 14.98
CA THR A 188 -46.92 4.56 14.85
C THR A 188 -47.10 5.18 16.22
N VAL A 189 -46.73 6.44 16.38
CA VAL A 189 -47.04 7.16 17.62
C VAL A 189 -48.43 7.77 17.48
N SER A 190 -49.41 7.13 18.12
CA SER A 190 -50.76 7.66 18.25
C SER A 190 -50.83 8.57 19.48
N GLY A 191 -50.77 9.88 19.26
CA GLY A 191 -51.09 10.90 20.26
C GLY A 191 -49.91 11.35 21.12
N VAL A 192 -49.53 12.62 20.98
CA VAL A 192 -48.94 13.39 22.08
C VAL A 192 -50.04 13.67 23.09
N GLY A 193 -50.52 12.63 23.78
CA GLY A 193 -51.61 12.66 24.78
C GLY A 193 -52.44 13.93 24.72
N GLY A 194 -53.41 14.00 23.80
CA GLY A 194 -54.26 15.18 23.69
C GLY A 194 -54.82 15.50 25.07
N MET A 195 -54.63 16.73 25.56
CA MET A 195 -55.06 17.13 26.89
C MET A 195 -56.56 16.88 27.02
N ASN A 196 -56.92 15.72 27.57
CA ASN A 196 -58.31 15.29 27.73
C ASN A 196 -59.02 16.06 28.86
N SER A 197 -58.27 16.83 29.65
CA SER A 197 -58.79 17.72 30.69
C SER A 197 -57.74 18.77 31.06
N PHE A 198 -58.12 20.05 31.02
CA PHE A 198 -57.47 21.12 31.75
C PHE A 198 -58.33 21.40 32.99
N THR A 199 -57.87 21.01 34.17
CA THR A 199 -58.59 21.25 35.42
C THR A 199 -57.90 22.36 36.20
N LEU A 200 -58.56 23.51 36.32
CA LEU A 200 -58.12 24.58 37.21
C LEU A 200 -58.57 24.24 38.64
N ALA A 201 -57.62 24.11 39.58
CA ALA A 201 -57.95 23.83 40.97
C ALA A 201 -58.69 25.03 41.59
N GLY A 202 -59.94 24.82 42.03
CA GLY A 202 -60.72 25.82 42.78
C GLY A 202 -61.91 26.43 42.06
N ASP A 203 -62.26 26.01 40.84
CA ASP A 203 -63.47 26.48 40.18
C ASP A 203 -64.73 25.68 40.58
N SER A 204 -65.84 26.39 40.78
CA SER A 204 -67.16 25.85 41.16
C SER A 204 -68.30 26.39 40.28
N GLY A 205 -68.00 26.92 39.09
CA GLY A 205 -68.97 27.48 38.14
C GLY A 205 -69.34 26.57 36.97
N VAL A 206 -70.48 26.86 36.32
CA VAL A 206 -71.04 26.05 35.21
C VAL A 206 -70.46 26.42 33.84
N ASN A 207 -69.88 27.63 33.70
CA ASN A 207 -69.30 28.13 32.46
C ASN A 207 -67.92 28.73 32.74
N GLN A 208 -66.86 28.12 32.20
CA GLN A 208 -65.54 28.74 32.14
C GLN A 208 -65.34 29.38 30.77
N THR A 209 -65.32 30.71 30.75
CA THR A 209 -64.78 31.49 29.63
C THR A 209 -63.39 31.94 30.05
N ILE A 210 -62.35 31.41 29.42
CA ILE A 210 -61.00 32.00 29.52
C ILE A 210 -61.01 33.16 28.52
N ASP A 211 -60.95 34.39 29.01
CA ASP A 211 -60.69 35.56 28.18
C ASP A 211 -59.23 36.01 28.32
N ASP A 212 -58.77 36.82 27.36
CA ASP A 212 -57.39 37.30 27.25
C ASP A 212 -57.05 38.36 28.32
N ALA A 213 -57.96 38.67 29.26
CA ALA A 213 -57.75 39.73 30.25
C ALA A 213 -56.95 39.27 31.49
N ASP A 214 -56.75 37.96 31.67
CA ASP A 214 -56.04 37.35 32.81
C ASP A 214 -54.77 36.56 32.42
N ILE A 215 -54.14 36.90 31.27
CA ILE A 215 -52.75 36.50 30.95
C ILE A 215 -51.81 37.69 31.12
#